data_AF-U5DAL2-F1
#
_entry.id   AF-U5DAL2-F1
#
_cell.length_a   1.000
_cell.length_b   1.000
_cell.length_c   1.000
_cell.angle_alpha   90.00
_cell.angle_beta   90.00
_cell.angle_gamma   90.00
#
_symmetry.space_group_name_H-M   'P 1'
#
loop_
_entity.id
_entity.type
_entity.pdbx_description
1 polymer ?
#
loop_
_entity_poly.entity_id
_entity_poly.type
_entity_poly.pdbx_seq_one_letter_code
_entity_poly.pdbx_strand_id
1 'polypeptide(L)'
;MSLHGRQYMDAEEKEQRFQIFPDNLKFIGSVNAEGRPYKLSENKFADLTNDEFRSTHMGFNAHARATKVSGAPFKYANVSVPATMDWRQKGAVTPVKDQGRCGKLLTSLRPTLNRVDSNS
;
A
#
# COMPACT_ATOMS: atom_id res chain seq x y z
N MET A 1 6.44 -18.16 -9.42
CA MET A 1 5.19 -18.63 -8.77
C MET A 1 5.40 -19.14 -7.34
N SER A 2 6.42 -19.96 -7.04
CA SER A 2 6.68 -20.44 -5.65
C SER A 2 7.13 -19.33 -4.68
N LEU A 3 7.83 -18.30 -5.16
CA LEU A 3 8.43 -17.25 -4.32
C LEU A 3 7.40 -16.44 -3.50
N HIS A 4 6.16 -16.35 -3.98
CA HIS A 4 5.09 -15.58 -3.33
C HIS A 4 3.96 -16.45 -2.80
N GLY A 5 4.16 -17.77 -2.69
CA GLY A 5 3.15 -18.69 -2.13
C GLY A 5 1.82 -18.70 -2.89
N ARG A 6 1.84 -18.43 -4.21
CA ARG A 6 0.63 -18.36 -5.03
C ARG A 6 -0.01 -19.72 -5.20
N GLN A 7 -1.31 -19.80 -4.90
CA GLN A 7 -2.17 -20.93 -5.22
C GLN A 7 -3.27 -20.44 -6.16
N TYR A 8 -3.49 -21.17 -7.24
CA TYR A 8 -4.50 -20.88 -8.25
C TYR A 8 -5.64 -21.90 -8.12
N MET A 9 -6.86 -21.48 -8.41
CA MET A 9 -8.06 -22.30 -8.23
C MET A 9 -8.09 -23.46 -9.23
N ASP A 10 -7.66 -23.21 -10.45
CA ASP A 10 -7.66 -24.20 -11.54
C ASP A 10 -6.48 -23.95 -12.52
N ALA A 11 -6.37 -24.84 -13.50
CA ALA A 11 -5.33 -24.76 -14.53
C ALA A 11 -5.55 -23.56 -15.48
N GLU A 12 -6.78 -23.11 -15.67
CA GLU A 12 -7.14 -22.01 -16.57
C GLU A 12 -6.68 -20.68 -15.97
N GLU A 13 -6.94 -20.43 -14.68
CA GLU A 13 -6.41 -19.29 -13.94
C GLU A 13 -4.87 -19.33 -13.96
N LYS A 14 -4.26 -20.50 -13.72
CA LYS A 14 -2.80 -20.63 -13.76
C LYS A 14 -2.22 -20.24 -15.12
N GLU A 15 -2.87 -20.65 -16.22
CA GLU A 15 -2.45 -20.31 -17.57
C GLU A 15 -2.62 -18.81 -17.86
N GLN A 16 -3.76 -18.21 -17.49
CA GLN A 16 -3.97 -16.77 -17.62
C GLN A 16 -2.88 -15.96 -16.89
N ARG A 17 -2.55 -16.36 -15.66
CA ARG A 17 -1.52 -15.73 -14.83
C ARG A 17 -0.12 -15.91 -15.43
N PHE A 18 0.13 -17.06 -16.06
CA PHE A 18 1.35 -17.32 -16.80
C PHE A 18 1.50 -16.43 -18.03
N GLN A 19 0.40 -16.09 -18.73
CA GLN A 19 0.44 -15.17 -19.87
C GLN A 19 0.65 -13.70 -19.45
N ILE A 20 0.08 -13.28 -18.32
CA ILE A 20 0.21 -11.89 -17.80
C ILE A 20 1.64 -11.60 -17.32
N PHE A 21 2.29 -12.58 -16.69
CA PHE A 21 3.57 -12.37 -16.00
C PHE A 21 4.71 -11.90 -16.93
N PRO A 22 4.96 -12.50 -18.11
CA PRO A 22 5.94 -12.01 -19.08
C PRO A 22 5.71 -10.57 -19.53
N ASP A 23 4.46 -10.15 -19.71
CA ASP A 23 4.15 -8.79 -20.13
C ASP A 23 4.46 -7.77 -19.04
N ASN A 24 4.19 -8.11 -17.77
CA ASN A 24 4.63 -7.31 -16.64
C ASN A 24 6.17 -7.26 -16.49
N LEU A 25 6.89 -8.34 -16.82
CA LEU A 25 8.36 -8.32 -16.84
C LEU A 25 8.92 -7.41 -17.94
N LYS A 26 8.32 -7.43 -19.15
CA LYS A 26 8.69 -6.50 -20.23
C LYS A 26 8.44 -5.06 -19.80
N PHE A 27 7.31 -4.78 -19.15
CA PHE A 27 6.99 -3.47 -18.61
C PHE A 27 8.02 -3.00 -17.57
N ILE A 28 8.40 -3.86 -16.62
CA ILE A 28 9.46 -3.58 -15.64
C ILE A 28 10.78 -3.24 -16.35
N GLY A 29 11.17 -4.02 -17.36
CA GLY A 29 12.38 -3.79 -18.14
C GLY A 29 12.37 -2.43 -18.85
N SER A 30 11.27 -2.09 -19.51
CA SER A 30 11.07 -0.80 -20.19
C SER A 30 11.23 0.37 -19.22
N VAL A 31 10.49 0.36 -18.10
CA VAL A 31 10.51 1.47 -17.13
C VAL A 31 11.88 1.63 -16.47
N ASN A 32 12.56 0.52 -16.19
CA ASN A 32 13.89 0.54 -15.58
C ASN A 32 14.98 1.02 -16.55
N ALA A 33 14.79 0.85 -17.86
CA ALA A 33 15.69 1.36 -18.89
C ALA A 33 15.60 2.90 -19.05
N GLU A 34 14.50 3.52 -18.64
CA GLU A 34 14.28 4.97 -18.74
C GLU A 34 15.10 5.81 -17.74
N GLY A 35 15.86 5.18 -16.83
CA GLY A 35 16.74 5.90 -15.90
C GLY A 35 16.01 6.72 -14.82
N ARG A 36 14.79 6.32 -14.45
CA ARG A 36 13.96 6.99 -13.44
C ARG A 36 14.62 6.95 -12.04
N PRO A 37 14.25 7.87 -11.12
CA PRO A 37 14.74 7.87 -9.73
C PRO A 37 14.21 6.69 -8.90
N TYR A 38 13.44 5.78 -9.51
CA TYR A 38 12.95 4.55 -8.93
C TYR A 38 13.09 3.41 -9.93
N LYS A 39 13.08 2.18 -9.41
CA LYS A 39 13.05 0.96 -10.22
C LYS A 39 11.86 0.11 -9.84
N LEU A 40 11.28 -0.54 -10.83
CA LEU A 40 10.27 -1.57 -10.64
C LEU A 40 10.95 -2.93 -10.42
N SER A 41 10.30 -3.80 -9.67
CA SER A 41 10.74 -5.18 -9.45
C SER A 41 9.55 -6.13 -9.57
N GLU A 42 9.85 -7.40 -9.84
CA GLU A 42 8.85 -8.45 -9.66
C GLU A 42 8.42 -8.48 -8.19
N ASN A 43 7.10 -8.44 -7.96
CA ASN A 43 6.51 -8.44 -6.63
C ASN A 43 5.27 -9.34 -6.62
N LYS A 44 4.59 -9.40 -5.48
CA LYS A 44 3.37 -10.21 -5.29
C LYS A 44 2.18 -9.85 -6.18
N PHE A 45 2.31 -8.87 -7.09
CA PHE A 45 1.29 -8.44 -8.03
C PHE A 45 1.72 -8.60 -9.49
N ALA A 46 2.89 -9.17 -9.75
CA ALA A 46 3.44 -9.33 -11.10
C ALA A 46 2.62 -10.28 -12.00
N ASP A 47 1.69 -11.06 -11.44
CA ASP A 47 0.75 -11.93 -12.16
C ASP A 47 -0.64 -11.31 -12.35
N LEU A 48 -0.84 -10.04 -11.96
CA LEU A 48 -2.11 -9.33 -12.13
C LEU A 48 -2.00 -8.31 -13.26
N THR A 49 -3.10 -8.14 -13.99
CA THR A 49 -3.27 -6.97 -14.86
C THR A 49 -3.47 -5.70 -14.02
N ASN A 50 -3.28 -4.52 -14.63
CA ASN A 50 -3.51 -3.26 -13.94
C ASN A 50 -4.97 -3.11 -13.48
N ASP A 51 -5.93 -3.54 -14.31
CA ASP A 51 -7.36 -3.44 -14.00
C ASP A 51 -7.78 -4.39 -12.86
N GLU A 52 -7.23 -5.60 -12.84
CA GLU A 52 -7.42 -6.53 -11.71
C GLU A 52 -6.83 -5.96 -10.42
N PHE A 53 -5.63 -5.39 -10.49
CA PHE A 53 -5.00 -4.76 -9.33
C PHE A 53 -5.84 -3.59 -8.80
N ARG A 54 -6.35 -2.73 -9.69
CA ARG A 54 -7.22 -1.60 -9.32
C ARG A 54 -8.51 -2.06 -8.68
N SER A 55 -9.19 -3.06 -9.25
CA SER A 55 -10.49 -3.53 -8.74
C SER A 55 -10.39 -4.27 -7.40
N THR A 56 -9.27 -4.95 -7.13
CA THR A 56 -9.13 -5.81 -5.93
C THR A 56 -8.32 -5.17 -4.80
N HIS A 57 -7.38 -4.27 -5.11
CA HIS A 57 -6.46 -3.70 -4.12
C HIS A 57 -6.61 -2.18 -3.94
N MET A 58 -7.32 -1.47 -4.82
CA MET A 58 -7.67 -0.07 -4.63
C MET A 58 -9.14 0.04 -4.22
N GLY A 59 -9.43 0.56 -3.04
CA GLY A 59 -10.84 0.79 -2.62
C GLY A 59 -11.02 2.10 -1.86
N PHE A 60 -10.25 3.12 -2.23
CA PHE A 60 -10.53 4.48 -1.79
C PHE A 60 -11.83 4.97 -2.43
N ASN A 61 -12.84 5.23 -1.60
CA ASN A 61 -14.09 5.87 -2.00
C ASN A 61 -14.17 7.26 -1.35
N ALA A 62 -13.97 8.31 -2.16
CA ALA A 62 -14.01 9.69 -1.70
C ALA A 62 -15.39 10.11 -1.18
N HIS A 63 -16.47 9.63 -1.80
CA HIS A 63 -17.85 9.99 -1.45
C HIS A 63 -18.30 9.38 -0.12
N ALA A 64 -17.82 8.18 0.22
CA ALA A 64 -18.11 7.52 1.49
C ALA A 64 -17.46 8.23 2.70
N ARG A 65 -16.54 9.18 2.46
CA ARG A 65 -15.75 9.86 3.49
C ARG A 65 -16.28 11.24 3.89
N ALA A 66 -17.43 11.66 3.37
CA ALA A 66 -18.13 12.87 3.80
C ALA A 66 -18.70 12.70 5.23
N THR A 67 -17.82 12.49 6.20
CA THR A 67 -18.14 12.60 7.62
C THR A 67 -18.03 14.08 7.97
N LYS A 68 -19.08 14.63 8.57
CA LYS A 68 -19.03 15.96 9.17
C LYS A 68 -17.91 15.95 10.21
N VAL A 69 -16.82 16.64 9.95
CA VAL A 69 -15.73 16.79 10.92
C VAL A 69 -16.26 17.70 12.02
N SER A 70 -16.62 17.14 13.17
CA SER A 70 -16.92 17.91 14.37
C SER A 70 -15.62 18.22 15.09
N GLY A 71 -15.19 19.49 15.08
CA GLY A 71 -13.99 19.93 15.78
C GLY A 71 -13.55 21.32 15.33
N ALA A 72 -12.75 21.98 16.17
CA ALA A 72 -12.07 23.20 15.75
C ALA A 72 -11.09 22.88 14.60
N PRO A 73 -10.97 23.76 13.59
CA PRO A 73 -10.00 23.57 12.53
C PRO A 73 -8.59 23.56 13.11
N PHE A 74 -7.73 22.69 12.57
CA PHE A 74 -6.32 22.66 12.93
C PHE A 74 -5.66 24.02 12.64
N LYS A 75 -4.85 24.50 13.59
CA LYS A 75 -4.02 25.70 13.43
C LYS A 75 -2.56 25.35 13.70
N TYR A 76 -1.67 25.86 12.86
CA TYR A 76 -0.23 25.70 13.05
C TYR A 76 0.25 26.47 14.27
N ALA A 77 1.19 25.88 15.02
CA ALA A 77 1.98 26.57 16.03
C ALA A 77 3.25 27.15 15.38
N ASN A 78 3.81 28.22 15.96
CA ASN A 78 5.10 28.76 15.53
C ASN A 78 6.24 27.93 16.12
N VAL A 79 6.58 26.82 15.46
CA VAL A 79 7.59 25.86 15.91
C VAL A 79 8.61 25.55 14.81
N SER A 80 9.87 25.35 15.21
CA SER A 80 10.91 24.85 14.30
C SER A 80 10.74 23.34 14.12
N VAL A 81 10.77 22.88 12.87
CA VAL A 81 10.62 21.47 12.50
C VAL A 81 11.94 20.89 12.02
N PRO A 82 12.24 19.61 12.33
CA PRO A 82 13.47 18.98 11.88
C PRO A 82 13.47 18.75 10.37
N ALA A 83 14.67 18.69 9.76
CA ALA A 83 14.83 18.44 8.33
C ALA A 83 14.37 17.03 7.90
N THR A 84 14.41 16.05 8.80
CA THR A 84 13.92 14.68 8.57
C THR A 84 13.25 14.14 9.82
N MET A 85 12.22 13.30 9.64
CA MET A 85 11.50 12.64 10.74
C MET A 85 11.07 11.25 10.30
N ASP A 86 11.40 10.23 11.09
CA ASP A 86 10.95 8.84 10.89
C ASP A 86 10.26 8.31 12.14
N TRP A 87 8.93 8.21 12.09
CA TRP A 87 8.11 7.72 13.20
C TRP A 87 8.34 6.24 13.54
N ARG A 88 8.92 5.46 12.63
CA ARG A 88 9.28 4.05 12.90
C ARG A 88 10.35 3.97 13.97
N GLN A 89 11.32 4.90 13.94
CA GLN A 89 12.39 4.99 14.94
C GLN A 89 11.89 5.44 16.32
N LYS A 90 10.68 6.01 16.37
CA LYS A 90 10.02 6.46 17.61
C LYS A 90 9.05 5.42 18.17
N GLY A 91 8.92 4.24 17.56
CA GLY A 91 8.01 3.19 18.01
C GLY A 91 6.52 3.52 17.80
N ALA A 92 6.20 4.57 17.04
CA ALA A 92 4.82 4.99 16.79
C ALA A 92 4.15 4.23 15.62
N VAL A 93 4.90 3.38 14.90
CA VAL A 93 4.44 2.66 13.71
C VAL A 93 4.39 1.16 14.00
N THR A 94 3.23 0.54 13.79
CA THR A 94 3.07 -0.92 13.91
C THR A 94 3.70 -1.65 12.71
N PRO A 95 3.92 -2.98 12.80
CA PRO A 95 4.33 -3.78 11.63
C PRO A 95 3.40 -3.57 10.43
N VAL A 96 3.96 -3.70 9.23
CA VAL A 96 3.22 -3.60 7.97
C VAL A 96 2.19 -4.73 7.91
N LYS A 97 0.94 -4.38 7.59
CA LYS A 97 -0.18 -5.33 7.44
C LYS A 97 -0.50 -5.57 5.96
N ASP A 98 -1.10 -6.72 5.66
CA ASP A 98 -1.63 -7.03 4.33
C ASP A 98 -3.15 -6.87 4.31
N GLN A 99 -3.68 -6.00 3.46
CA GLN A 99 -5.12 -5.79 3.27
C GLN A 99 -5.79 -6.92 2.46
N GLY A 100 -5.00 -7.79 1.82
CA GLY A 100 -5.50 -8.82 0.92
C GLY A 100 -6.26 -8.23 -0.28
N ARG A 101 -7.27 -8.95 -0.77
CA ARG A 101 -8.18 -8.53 -1.86
C ARG A 101 -9.31 -7.61 -1.40
N CYS A 102 -9.22 -7.07 -0.17
CA CYS A 102 -10.24 -6.17 0.35
C CYS A 102 -9.84 -4.72 0.03
N GLY A 103 -10.66 -4.02 -0.76
CA GLY A 103 -10.48 -2.58 -1.04
C GLY A 103 -10.63 -1.67 0.18
N LYS A 104 -10.90 -2.20 1.39
CA LYS A 104 -11.06 -1.39 2.61
C LYS A 104 -9.71 -0.97 3.18
N LEU A 105 -9.11 0.09 2.62
CA LEU A 105 -7.95 0.79 3.18
C LEU A 105 -8.22 1.36 4.59
N LEU A 106 -9.49 1.56 4.95
CA LEU A 106 -9.89 2.24 6.19
C LEU A 106 -9.71 1.41 7.47
N THR A 107 -9.74 0.07 7.38
CA THR A 107 -9.77 -0.78 8.58
C THR A 107 -8.41 -0.89 9.27
N SER A 108 -7.31 -0.66 8.54
CA SER A 108 -5.94 -0.76 9.07
C SER A 108 -5.42 0.51 9.75
N LEU A 109 -6.17 1.63 9.66
CA LEU A 109 -5.75 2.94 10.19
C LEU A 109 -6.33 3.24 11.58
N ARG A 110 -6.92 2.27 12.29
CA ARG A 110 -7.28 2.48 13.70
C ARG A 110 -5.98 2.58 14.52
N PRO A 111 -5.66 3.74 15.12
CA PRO A 111 -4.54 3.83 16.03
C PRO A 111 -4.93 3.04 17.28
N THR A 112 -4.19 1.98 17.63
CA THR A 112 -4.12 1.57 19.02
C THR A 112 -3.30 2.66 19.71
N LEU A 113 -4.03 3.59 20.31
CA LEU A 113 -3.47 4.70 21.06
C LEU A 113 -2.82 4.12 22.32
N ASN A 114 -1.57 3.68 22.21
CA ASN A 114 -0.73 3.45 23.39
C ASN A 114 -0.44 4.83 23.97
N ARG A 115 -1.23 5.17 24.98
CA ARG A 115 -1.03 6.32 25.86
C ARG A 115 0.39 6.23 26.43
N VAL A 116 1.28 7.06 25.92
CA VAL A 116 2.56 7.33 26.58
C VAL A 116 2.22 8.34 27.67
N ASP A 117 2.10 7.86 28.90
CA ASP A 117 2.06 8.74 30.07
C ASP A 117 3.45 9.38 30.22
N SER A 118 3.56 10.66 29.88
CA SER A 118 4.73 11.47 30.18
C SER A 118 4.72 11.84 31.66
N ASN A 119 5.52 11.14 32.47
CA ASN A 119 5.92 11.58 33.80
C ASN A 119 7.43 11.83 33.82
N SER A 120 7.81 13.11 33.81
CA SER A 120 8.98 13.77 34.43
C SER A 120 9.42 14.96 33.59
#